data_AF-A0A6J3CSM2-F1
#
_entry.id   AF-A0A6J3CSM2-F1
#
_cell.length_a   1.000
_cell.length_b   1.000
_cell.length_c   1.000
_cell.angle_alpha   90.00
_cell.angle_beta   90.00
_cell.angle_gamma   90.00
#
_symmetry.space_group_name_H-M   'P 1'
#
loop_
_entity.id
_entity.type
_entity.pdbx_description
1 polymer ?
#
loop_
_entity_poly.entity_id
_entity_poly.type
_entity_poly.pdbx_seq_one_letter_code
_entity_poly.pdbx_strand_id
1 'polypeptide(L)'
;MSGELTEGVIKFIIREVGEECAAKGQAVSETLVAFMVKAVVLDPRNEFNVDQILTKRDVQHLIQLCVTRLLDTTNPSLSTIKMQVYFDMNYANRAELLREQHRVLEGRLAPLVRDITDSRPRVQDEMMKVYQMIVSYMLLSSGLGSPTDIEVVREVTAALQSIFPQTALGAFILLSKKEKEQQLKNLAMLVTGIRLFNRECGKGGKGIDDLPAILNEVLPSATQTIEDSLNTCHELAHCYTALLESMHEDQHRHRQLSSFKLKEALFNVRQYEAFLCILMSDAITVAQEVEKMNVQFATTMEQLKNTVQNKVSVDTKEVFPLFVAVCSVWTGFQNEILLLSFLSNMTNNLQQFLEAQSQLFPEEVLTSLLEGVTVKTDEERIRETMGTRVNISDFENQEWLFPETAADFDQLLIQYHGFCAYAIGVKGLTLPGNPAIGILKHRDRCYVFSSKESAYIFAQDPDKFIQLNVEKAKEHAELIHLLELHHHFEYLAPYTQARSAEKSLMKPTTKRDSSTQTDTHILPPSIVKSYEWNEWELRRKAIKLANLRRKLTHAMQTDLSHLRRENSTQVYLPKDVSTQTKRENSSNVPRPQIFLAGLRGGSSAATRMVKVDLTRPIDET
;
A
#
# COMPACT_ATOMS: atom_id res chain seq x y z
N MET A 1 -11.44 6.26 -27.69
CA MET A 1 -12.92 6.41 -27.68
C MET A 1 -13.65 5.17 -27.16
N SER A 2 -13.12 3.93 -27.24
CA SER A 2 -13.80 2.75 -26.66
C SER A 2 -13.67 2.64 -25.13
N GLY A 3 -12.53 3.00 -24.55
CA GLY A 3 -12.28 2.87 -23.09
C GLY A 3 -13.14 3.79 -22.20
N GLU A 4 -13.41 5.02 -22.63
CA GLU A 4 -14.25 5.98 -21.86
C GLU A 4 -15.73 5.59 -21.85
N LEU A 5 -16.22 4.94 -22.92
CA LEU A 5 -17.59 4.43 -23.01
C LEU A 5 -17.80 3.21 -22.09
N THR A 6 -16.81 2.32 -21.99
CA THR A 6 -16.86 1.16 -21.08
C THR A 6 -16.77 1.56 -19.60
N GLU A 7 -15.95 2.56 -19.26
CA GLU A 7 -15.83 3.03 -17.87
C GLU A 7 -17.12 3.71 -17.38
N GLY A 8 -17.79 4.49 -18.25
CA GLY A 8 -19.08 5.11 -17.94
C GLY A 8 -20.20 4.09 -17.70
N VAL A 9 -20.22 2.98 -18.46
CA VAL A 9 -21.19 1.89 -18.29
C VAL A 9 -20.95 1.15 -16.97
N ILE A 10 -19.70 0.87 -16.60
CA ILE A 10 -19.38 0.20 -15.33
C ILE A 10 -19.78 1.07 -14.14
N LYS A 11 -19.50 2.38 -14.17
CA LYS A 11 -19.95 3.31 -13.11
C LYS A 11 -21.47 3.37 -12.98
N PHE A 12 -22.17 3.32 -14.11
CA PHE A 12 -23.64 3.22 -14.11
C PHE A 12 -24.12 1.93 -13.44
N ILE A 13 -23.54 0.77 -13.79
CA ILE A 13 -23.87 -0.53 -13.19
C ILE A 13 -23.62 -0.52 -11.68
N ILE A 14 -22.47 -0.01 -11.23
CA ILE A 14 -22.13 0.06 -9.80
C ILE A 14 -23.18 0.87 -9.03
N ARG A 15 -23.57 2.03 -9.56
CA ARG A 15 -24.57 2.88 -8.93
C ARG A 15 -25.94 2.19 -8.88
N GLU A 16 -26.39 1.61 -10.00
CA GLU A 16 -27.70 0.96 -10.09
C GLU A 16 -27.81 -0.24 -9.12
N VAL A 17 -26.77 -1.08 -9.05
CA VAL A 17 -26.71 -2.20 -8.11
C VAL A 17 -26.76 -1.69 -6.66
N GLY A 18 -26.01 -0.62 -6.34
CA GLY A 18 -26.04 -0.01 -5.01
C GLY A 18 -27.42 0.53 -4.63
N GLU A 19 -28.10 1.22 -5.55
CA GLU A 19 -29.46 1.74 -5.36
C GLU A 19 -30.49 0.62 -5.18
N GLU A 20 -30.42 -0.45 -5.98
CA GLU A 20 -31.31 -1.61 -5.85
C GLU A 20 -31.12 -2.38 -4.54
N CYS A 21 -29.87 -2.57 -4.09
CA CYS A 21 -29.58 -3.19 -2.80
C CYS A 21 -30.11 -2.31 -1.64
N ALA A 22 -29.90 -0.99 -1.71
CA ALA A 22 -30.39 -0.06 -0.70
C ALA A 22 -31.93 -0.04 -0.63
N ALA A 23 -32.61 -0.08 -1.77
CA ALA A 23 -34.07 -0.18 -1.85
C ALA A 23 -34.62 -1.46 -1.19
N LYS A 24 -33.80 -2.52 -1.12
CA LYS A 24 -34.13 -3.81 -0.46
C LYS A 24 -33.57 -3.90 0.98
N GLY A 25 -33.12 -2.78 1.55
CA GLY A 25 -32.71 -2.67 2.94
C GLY A 25 -31.26 -3.02 3.24
N GLN A 26 -30.41 -3.20 2.22
CA GLN A 26 -28.98 -3.51 2.39
C GLN A 26 -28.12 -2.40 1.78
N ALA A 27 -27.50 -1.58 2.64
CA ALA A 27 -26.55 -0.56 2.19
C ALA A 27 -25.19 -1.21 1.90
N VAL A 28 -24.73 -1.11 0.65
CA VAL A 28 -23.45 -1.67 0.18
C VAL A 28 -22.53 -0.56 -0.32
N SER A 29 -21.22 -0.69 -0.08
CA SER A 29 -20.24 0.28 -0.55
C SER A 29 -19.97 0.14 -2.05
N GLU A 30 -19.63 1.24 -2.73
CA GLU A 30 -19.28 1.19 -4.15
C GLU A 30 -18.11 0.24 -4.44
N THR A 31 -17.14 0.14 -3.52
CA THR A 31 -16.00 -0.79 -3.63
C THR A 31 -16.45 -2.24 -3.62
N LEU A 32 -17.35 -2.61 -2.71
CA LEU A 32 -17.89 -3.97 -2.62
C LEU A 32 -18.70 -4.32 -3.88
N VAL A 33 -19.50 -3.37 -4.37
CA VAL A 33 -20.26 -3.55 -5.62
C VAL A 33 -19.32 -3.70 -6.80
N ALA A 34 -18.27 -2.87 -6.90
CA ALA A 34 -17.29 -2.96 -7.97
C ALA A 34 -16.56 -4.32 -7.97
N PHE A 35 -16.21 -4.84 -6.79
CA PHE A 35 -15.65 -6.18 -6.67
C PHE A 35 -16.65 -7.25 -7.12
N MET A 36 -17.90 -7.17 -6.66
CA MET A 36 -18.95 -8.13 -7.02
C MET A 36 -19.23 -8.16 -8.53
N VAL A 37 -19.31 -7.00 -9.17
CA VAL A 37 -19.49 -6.89 -10.63
C VAL A 37 -18.38 -7.63 -11.36
N LYS A 38 -17.13 -7.46 -10.94
CA LYS A 38 -15.99 -8.17 -11.56
C LYS A 38 -16.05 -9.68 -11.28
N ALA A 39 -16.36 -10.08 -10.06
CA ALA A 39 -16.51 -11.49 -9.68
C ALA A 39 -17.60 -12.20 -10.52
N VAL A 40 -18.74 -11.54 -10.74
CA VAL A 40 -19.83 -12.07 -11.56
C VAL A 40 -19.43 -12.18 -13.04
N VAL A 41 -18.71 -11.20 -13.57
CA VAL A 41 -18.23 -11.22 -14.97
C VAL A 41 -17.17 -12.30 -15.20
N LEU A 42 -16.31 -12.57 -14.21
CA LEU A 42 -15.24 -13.57 -14.32
C LEU A 42 -15.73 -15.00 -14.19
N ASP A 43 -16.84 -15.23 -13.48
CA ASP A 43 -17.39 -16.56 -13.25
C ASP A 43 -17.92 -17.19 -14.55
N PRO A 44 -17.30 -18.28 -15.04
CA PRO A 44 -17.66 -18.88 -16.32
C PRO A 44 -19.09 -19.41 -16.37
N ARG A 45 -19.73 -19.66 -15.22
CA ARG A 45 -21.13 -20.12 -15.13
C ARG A 45 -22.15 -19.05 -15.53
N ASN A 46 -21.73 -17.78 -15.54
CA ASN A 46 -22.61 -16.66 -15.91
C ASN A 46 -22.53 -16.32 -17.41
N GLU A 47 -21.67 -17.00 -18.17
CA GLU A 47 -21.57 -16.91 -19.64
C GLU A 47 -21.25 -15.49 -20.18
N PHE A 48 -20.59 -14.64 -19.40
CA PHE A 48 -20.09 -13.36 -19.88
C PHE A 48 -18.79 -13.52 -20.68
N ASN A 49 -18.73 -12.92 -21.86
CA ASN A 49 -17.49 -12.86 -22.66
C ASN A 49 -16.82 -11.49 -22.48
N VAL A 50 -15.63 -11.47 -21.90
CA VAL A 50 -14.86 -10.25 -21.60
C VAL A 50 -14.50 -9.45 -22.87
N ASP A 51 -14.43 -10.11 -24.03
CA ASP A 51 -14.07 -9.49 -25.31
C ASP A 51 -15.26 -8.92 -26.09
N GLN A 52 -16.50 -9.11 -25.60
CA GLN A 52 -17.71 -8.66 -26.28
C GLN A 52 -18.29 -7.38 -25.65
N ILE A 53 -18.82 -6.48 -26.49
CA ILE A 53 -19.51 -5.27 -26.01
C ILE A 53 -20.82 -5.69 -25.32
N LEU A 54 -20.97 -5.32 -24.05
CA LEU A 54 -22.17 -5.58 -23.25
C LEU A 54 -23.42 -4.97 -23.91
N THR A 55 -24.41 -5.81 -24.20
CA THR A 55 -25.73 -5.34 -24.64
C THR A 55 -26.56 -4.86 -23.45
N LYS A 56 -27.67 -4.13 -23.71
CA LYS A 56 -28.58 -3.70 -22.65
C LYS A 56 -29.15 -4.87 -21.83
N ARG A 57 -29.34 -6.04 -22.45
CA ARG A 57 -29.82 -7.25 -21.77
C ARG A 57 -28.73 -7.82 -20.86
N ASP A 58 -27.49 -7.84 -21.33
CA ASP A 58 -26.33 -8.30 -20.55
C ASP A 58 -26.11 -7.41 -19.33
N VAL A 59 -26.28 -6.09 -19.47
CA VAL A 59 -26.22 -5.14 -18.36
C VAL A 59 -27.30 -5.42 -17.32
N GLN A 60 -28.56 -5.62 -17.73
CA GLN A 60 -29.66 -5.95 -16.81
C GLN A 60 -29.43 -7.30 -16.11
N HIS A 61 -28.97 -8.31 -16.85
CA HIS A 61 -28.64 -9.62 -16.30
C HIS A 61 -27.51 -9.53 -15.27
N LEU A 62 -26.45 -8.77 -15.58
CA LEU A 62 -25.33 -8.52 -14.68
C LEU A 62 -25.78 -7.82 -13.39
N ILE A 63 -26.61 -6.77 -13.49
CA ILE A 63 -27.19 -6.09 -12.32
C ILE A 63 -27.98 -7.09 -11.46
N GLN A 64 -28.86 -7.88 -12.08
CA GLN A 64 -29.68 -8.87 -11.37
C GLN A 64 -28.81 -9.88 -10.62
N LEU A 65 -27.79 -10.45 -11.27
CA LEU A 65 -26.87 -11.41 -10.66
C LEU A 65 -26.10 -10.79 -9.49
N CYS A 66 -25.61 -9.55 -9.64
CA CYS A 66 -24.90 -8.83 -8.58
C CYS A 66 -25.82 -8.57 -7.38
N VAL A 67 -27.03 -8.06 -7.61
CA VAL A 67 -28.02 -7.78 -6.56
C VAL A 67 -28.42 -9.08 -5.85
N THR A 68 -28.67 -10.17 -6.58
CA THR A 68 -28.97 -11.47 -5.96
C THR A 68 -27.83 -11.95 -5.06
N ARG A 69 -26.58 -11.86 -5.51
CA ARG A 69 -25.43 -12.26 -4.68
C ARG A 69 -25.21 -11.34 -3.48
N LEU A 70 -25.41 -10.03 -3.61
CA LEU A 70 -25.23 -9.07 -2.52
C LEU A 70 -26.32 -9.15 -1.45
N LEU A 71 -27.49 -9.68 -1.80
CA LEU A 71 -28.61 -9.88 -0.87
C LEU A 71 -28.60 -11.27 -0.20
N ASP A 72 -27.77 -12.20 -0.66
CA ASP A 72 -27.59 -13.52 -0.05
C ASP A 72 -26.70 -13.44 1.19
N THR A 73 -27.22 -12.81 2.26
CA THR A 73 -26.50 -12.61 3.53
C THR A 73 -26.26 -13.89 4.30
N THR A 74 -26.93 -14.98 3.92
CA THR A 74 -26.75 -16.31 4.54
C THR A 74 -25.54 -17.05 3.99
N ASN A 75 -24.99 -16.63 2.85
CA ASN A 75 -23.92 -17.35 2.18
C ASN A 75 -22.53 -16.89 2.64
N PRO A 76 -21.69 -17.80 3.18
CA PRO A 76 -20.34 -17.46 3.66
C PRO A 76 -19.46 -16.83 2.58
N SER A 77 -19.70 -17.12 1.30
CA SER A 77 -18.99 -16.50 0.17
C SER A 77 -19.08 -14.97 0.22
N LEU A 78 -20.29 -14.42 0.43
CA LEU A 78 -20.48 -12.98 0.51
C LEU A 78 -19.77 -12.39 1.74
N SER A 79 -19.82 -13.09 2.87
CA SER A 79 -19.12 -12.67 4.09
C SER A 79 -17.61 -12.65 3.90
N THR A 80 -17.04 -13.63 3.20
CA THR A 80 -15.61 -13.64 2.85
C THR A 80 -15.22 -12.48 1.95
N ILE A 81 -16.02 -12.19 0.92
CA ILE A 81 -15.76 -11.05 0.03
C ILE A 81 -15.86 -9.73 0.79
N LYS A 82 -16.87 -9.57 1.66
CA LYS A 82 -17.00 -8.39 2.53
C LYS A 82 -15.78 -8.24 3.45
N MET A 83 -15.31 -9.33 4.03
CA MET A 83 -14.12 -9.36 4.87
C MET A 83 -12.86 -8.95 4.11
N GLN A 84 -12.66 -9.48 2.90
CA GLN A 84 -11.53 -9.13 2.02
C GLN A 84 -11.54 -7.65 1.65
N VAL A 85 -12.69 -7.13 1.19
CA VAL A 85 -12.84 -5.71 0.85
C VAL A 85 -12.65 -4.82 2.08
N TYR A 86 -13.18 -5.22 3.24
CA TYR A 86 -12.99 -4.51 4.50
C TYR A 86 -11.51 -4.45 4.88
N PHE A 87 -10.79 -5.57 4.82
CA PHE A 87 -9.37 -5.62 5.14
C PHE A 87 -8.57 -4.74 4.16
N ASP A 88 -8.79 -4.85 2.85
CA ASP A 88 -8.10 -4.05 1.83
C ASP A 88 -8.32 -2.53 1.96
N MET A 89 -9.47 -2.12 2.47
CA MET A 89 -9.83 -0.70 2.66
C MET A 89 -9.33 -0.12 3.98
N ASN A 90 -9.25 -0.92 5.04
CA ASN A 90 -8.99 -0.44 6.40
C ASN A 90 -7.61 -0.83 6.93
N TYR A 91 -7.03 -1.93 6.45
CA TYR A 91 -5.69 -2.34 6.82
C TYR A 91 -4.65 -1.41 6.19
N ALA A 92 -3.75 -0.90 7.01
CA ALA A 92 -2.60 -0.13 6.58
C ALA A 92 -1.36 -0.69 7.28
N ASN A 93 -0.26 -0.86 6.55
CA ASN A 93 0.98 -1.28 7.18
C ASN A 93 1.43 -0.24 8.23
N ARG A 94 2.20 -0.70 9.20
CA ARG A 94 2.75 0.11 10.30
C ARG A 94 3.25 1.50 9.85
N ALA A 95 4.03 1.55 8.77
CA ALA A 95 4.61 2.80 8.30
C ALA A 95 3.55 3.77 7.72
N GLU A 96 2.52 3.25 7.05
CA GLU A 96 1.38 4.04 6.56
C GLU A 96 0.53 4.58 7.70
N LEU A 97 0.20 3.74 8.68
CA LEU A 97 -0.60 4.16 9.83
C LEU A 97 0.12 5.29 10.58
N LEU A 98 1.41 5.12 10.89
CA LEU A 98 2.19 6.14 11.58
C LEU A 98 2.27 7.45 10.77
N ARG A 99 2.50 7.39 9.46
CA ARG A 99 2.51 8.60 8.63
C ARG A 99 1.16 9.33 8.65
N GLU A 100 0.06 8.59 8.59
CA GLU A 100 -1.27 9.18 8.61
C GLU A 100 -1.59 9.83 9.96
N GLN A 101 -1.22 9.18 11.07
CA GLN A 101 -1.37 9.75 12.41
C GLN A 101 -0.60 11.06 12.57
N HIS A 102 0.66 11.10 12.11
CA HIS A 102 1.46 12.33 12.13
C HIS A 102 0.82 13.42 11.27
N ARG A 103 0.31 13.07 10.08
CA ARG A 103 -0.38 14.00 9.18
C ARG A 103 -1.64 14.59 9.83
N VAL A 104 -2.44 13.76 10.50
CA VAL A 104 -3.67 14.19 11.21
C VAL A 104 -3.32 15.12 12.37
N LEU A 105 -2.31 14.78 13.18
CA LEU A 105 -1.86 15.64 14.27
C LEU A 105 -1.34 16.99 13.76
N GLU A 106 -0.47 16.98 12.75
CA GLU A 106 0.04 18.21 12.13
C GLU A 106 -1.10 19.05 11.54
N GLY A 107 -2.08 18.43 10.88
CA GLY A 107 -3.26 19.10 10.35
C GLY A 107 -4.11 19.77 11.44
N ARG A 108 -4.27 19.11 12.59
CA ARG A 108 -4.99 19.67 13.76
C ARG A 108 -4.25 20.84 14.39
N LEU A 109 -2.91 20.80 14.40
CA LEU A 109 -2.07 21.85 14.99
C LEU A 109 -1.79 23.02 14.03
N ALA A 110 -1.98 22.83 12.72
CA ALA A 110 -1.67 23.81 11.70
C ALA A 110 -2.32 25.20 11.93
N PRO A 111 -3.61 25.32 12.35
CA PRO A 111 -4.20 26.62 12.66
C PRO A 111 -3.46 27.34 13.79
N LEU A 112 -3.17 26.64 14.89
CA LEU A 112 -2.46 27.20 16.04
C LEU A 112 -1.03 27.61 15.67
N VAL A 113 -0.32 26.78 14.90
CA VAL A 113 1.03 27.10 14.40
C VAL A 113 0.99 28.33 13.50
N ARG A 114 0.00 28.45 12.62
CA ARG A 114 -0.19 29.64 11.77
C ARG A 114 -0.41 30.89 12.63
N ASP A 115 -1.27 30.80 13.64
CA ASP A 115 -1.57 31.95 14.48
C ASP A 115 -0.33 32.40 15.28
N ILE A 116 0.50 31.47 15.78
CA ILE A 116 1.78 31.79 16.43
C ILE A 116 2.78 32.42 15.46
N THR A 117 2.93 31.85 14.26
CA THR A 117 3.96 32.26 13.28
C THR A 117 3.64 33.60 12.62
N ASP A 118 2.36 33.88 12.39
CA ASP A 118 1.86 35.11 11.78
C ASP A 118 1.68 36.25 12.80
N SER A 119 1.69 35.94 14.11
CA SER A 119 1.62 36.94 15.18
C SER A 119 2.75 37.98 15.12
N ARG A 120 2.38 39.25 15.36
CA ARG A 120 3.29 40.41 15.41
C ARG A 120 2.96 41.29 16.64
N PRO A 121 3.19 40.79 17.86
CA PRO A 121 2.81 41.50 19.08
C PRO A 121 3.64 42.78 19.25
N ARG A 122 2.98 43.89 19.59
CA ARG A 122 3.60 45.20 19.85
C ARG A 122 3.55 45.58 21.32
N VAL A 123 2.58 45.05 22.06
CA VAL A 123 2.35 45.33 23.48
C VAL A 123 2.68 44.09 24.32
N GLN A 124 3.08 44.30 25.57
CA GLN A 124 3.45 43.23 26.50
C GLN A 124 2.32 42.19 26.71
N ASP A 125 1.07 42.63 26.74
CA ASP A 125 -0.09 41.73 26.82
C ASP A 125 -0.22 40.81 25.59
N GLU A 126 0.09 41.34 24.40
CA GLU A 126 0.07 40.54 23.16
C GLU A 126 1.24 39.54 23.14
N MET A 127 2.41 39.93 23.65
CA MET A 127 3.54 39.02 23.84
C MET A 127 3.18 37.87 24.79
N MET A 128 2.48 38.18 25.89
CA MET A 128 2.00 37.15 26.83
C MET A 128 1.03 36.17 26.16
N LYS A 129 0.11 36.66 25.32
CA LYS A 129 -0.82 35.81 24.56
C LYS A 129 -0.08 34.87 23.60
N VAL A 130 0.90 35.37 22.85
CA VAL A 130 1.72 34.51 21.97
C VAL A 130 2.44 33.44 22.78
N TYR A 131 3.00 33.81 23.94
CA TYR A 131 3.67 32.84 24.82
C TYR A 131 2.70 31.75 25.33
N GLN A 132 1.47 32.12 25.70
CA GLN A 132 0.42 31.16 26.09
C GLN A 132 0.01 30.24 24.94
N MET A 133 -0.03 30.74 23.70
CA MET A 133 -0.28 29.92 22.51
C MET A 133 0.85 28.92 22.27
N ILE A 134 2.11 29.31 22.49
CA ILE A 134 3.27 28.40 22.41
C ILE A 134 3.16 27.29 23.45
N VAL A 135 2.81 27.62 24.70
CA VAL A 135 2.55 26.63 25.76
C VAL A 135 1.43 25.68 25.37
N SER A 136 0.34 26.21 24.81
CA SER A 136 -0.79 25.40 24.33
C SER A 136 -0.38 24.47 23.19
N TYR A 137 0.46 24.93 22.26
CA TYR A 137 1.02 24.10 21.20
C TYR A 137 1.87 22.96 21.76
N MET A 138 2.70 23.21 22.79
CA MET A 138 3.54 22.18 23.42
C MET A 138 2.70 21.09 24.11
N LEU A 139 1.63 21.49 24.78
CA LEU A 139 0.69 20.55 25.39
C LEU A 139 0.01 19.67 24.33
N LEU A 140 -0.56 20.30 23.31
CA LEU A 140 -1.29 19.60 22.27
C LEU A 140 -0.41 18.73 21.37
N SER A 141 0.85 19.13 21.13
CA SER A 141 1.80 18.33 20.34
C SER A 141 2.41 17.16 21.11
N SER A 142 2.58 17.27 22.42
CA SER A 142 3.13 16.19 23.25
C SER A 142 2.10 15.17 23.70
N GLY A 143 0.81 15.56 23.77
CA GLY A 143 -0.26 14.70 24.30
C GLY A 143 -0.14 14.41 25.80
N LEU A 144 0.73 15.13 26.52
CA LEU A 144 1.03 14.91 27.94
C LEU A 144 0.14 15.77 28.86
N GLY A 145 -1.16 15.50 28.85
CA GLY A 145 -2.15 16.16 29.70
C GLY A 145 -2.96 17.25 29.00
N SER A 146 -3.98 17.75 29.71
CA SER A 146 -4.95 18.69 29.15
C SER A 146 -4.52 20.15 29.27
N PRO A 147 -4.74 21.00 28.24
CA PRO A 147 -4.62 22.46 28.35
C PRO A 147 -5.54 23.12 29.37
N THR A 148 -6.55 22.40 29.86
CA THR A 148 -7.48 22.89 30.89
C THR A 148 -6.97 22.68 32.31
N ASP A 149 -5.97 21.82 32.53
CA ASP A 149 -5.40 21.60 33.87
C ASP A 149 -4.31 22.63 34.15
N ILE A 150 -4.59 23.51 35.12
CA ILE A 150 -3.72 24.61 35.51
C ILE A 150 -2.35 24.11 35.98
N GLU A 151 -2.28 22.98 36.67
CA GLU A 151 -1.01 22.44 37.16
C GLU A 151 -0.14 21.93 36.01
N VAL A 152 -0.72 21.24 35.02
CA VAL A 152 -0.03 20.79 33.82
C VAL A 152 0.48 21.98 33.00
N VAL A 153 -0.35 23.03 32.85
CA VAL A 153 0.05 24.28 32.19
C VAL A 153 1.21 24.96 32.92
N ARG A 154 1.22 24.96 34.26
CA ARG A 154 2.32 25.51 35.05
C ARG A 154 3.61 24.70 34.89
N GLU A 155 3.54 23.37 34.87
CA GLU A 155 4.71 22.52 34.61
C GLU A 155 5.32 22.77 33.23
N VAL A 156 4.49 22.82 32.18
CA VAL A 156 4.94 23.11 30.80
C VAL A 156 5.52 24.50 30.71
N THR A 157 4.89 25.49 31.35
CA THR A 157 5.39 26.87 31.38
C THR A 157 6.75 26.95 32.07
N ALA A 158 6.92 26.27 33.21
CA ALA A 158 8.21 26.23 33.91
C ALA A 158 9.30 25.52 33.10
N ALA A 159 8.97 24.40 32.45
CA ALA A 159 9.88 23.69 31.56
C ALA A 159 10.23 24.51 30.31
N LEU A 160 9.29 25.30 29.78
CA LEU A 160 9.57 26.21 28.67
C LEU A 160 10.45 27.38 29.12
N GLN A 161 10.16 27.99 30.28
CA GLN A 161 10.93 29.12 30.79
C GLN A 161 12.40 28.78 31.09
N SER A 162 12.70 27.52 31.41
CA SER A 162 14.08 27.07 31.67
C SER A 162 14.97 27.09 30.42
N ILE A 163 14.39 26.91 29.24
CA ILE A 163 15.12 26.88 27.95
C ILE A 163 14.78 28.07 27.03
N PHE A 164 13.63 28.69 27.23
CA PHE A 164 13.08 29.77 26.41
C PHE A 164 12.33 30.77 27.32
N PRO A 165 13.06 31.67 27.98
CA PRO A 165 12.46 32.70 28.83
C PRO A 165 11.64 33.69 27.99
N GLN A 166 10.70 34.39 28.61
CA GLN A 166 9.84 35.36 27.92
C GLN A 166 10.62 36.48 27.21
N THR A 167 11.81 36.82 27.70
CA THR A 167 12.73 37.78 27.06
C THR A 167 13.23 37.32 25.69
N ALA A 168 13.34 36.00 25.47
CA ALA A 168 13.75 35.41 24.19
C ALA A 168 12.64 35.46 23.12
N LEU A 169 11.40 35.77 23.51
CA LEU A 169 10.27 35.86 22.58
C LEU A 169 10.47 36.97 21.52
N GLY A 170 11.15 38.06 21.88
CA GLY A 170 11.49 39.12 20.94
C GLY A 170 12.32 38.62 19.75
N ALA A 171 13.34 37.80 20.01
CA ALA A 171 14.17 37.20 18.97
C ALA A 171 13.38 36.18 18.12
N PHE A 172 12.51 35.38 18.75
CA PHE A 172 11.64 34.43 18.04
C PHE A 172 10.72 35.13 17.03
N ILE A 173 10.14 36.28 17.38
CA ILE A 173 9.21 37.02 16.50
C ILE A 173 9.89 37.49 15.21
N LEU A 174 11.20 37.77 15.24
CA LEU A 174 11.99 38.25 14.11
C LEU A 174 12.34 37.16 13.09
N LEU A 175 12.21 35.89 13.46
CA LEU A 175 12.52 34.76 12.59
C LEU A 175 11.55 34.66 11.40
N SER A 176 12.00 34.01 10.33
CA SER A 176 11.13 33.66 9.21
C SER A 176 10.07 32.64 9.66
N LYS A 177 8.97 32.53 8.90
CA LYS A 177 7.89 31.58 9.22
C LYS A 177 8.40 30.13 9.36
N LYS A 178 9.26 29.70 8.43
CA LYS A 178 9.86 28.36 8.43
C LYS A 178 10.75 28.12 9.67
N GLU A 179 11.54 29.11 10.05
CA GLU A 179 12.40 29.02 11.24
C GLU A 179 11.58 28.98 12.53
N LYS A 180 10.50 29.77 12.61
CA LYS A 180 9.56 29.72 13.75
C LYS A 180 8.94 28.33 13.89
N GLU A 181 8.47 27.74 12.80
CA GLU A 181 7.90 26.38 12.80
C GLU A 181 8.91 25.34 13.27
N GLN A 182 10.16 25.40 12.77
CA GLN A 182 11.22 24.50 13.20
C GLN A 182 11.57 24.70 14.68
N GLN A 183 11.66 25.95 15.14
CA GLN A 183 11.94 26.24 16.54
C GLN A 183 10.81 25.76 17.46
N LEU A 184 9.54 25.90 17.06
CA LEU A 184 8.40 25.36 17.81
C LEU A 184 8.49 23.85 17.96
N LYS A 185 8.80 23.11 16.88
CA LYS A 185 9.01 21.66 16.93
C LYS A 185 10.16 21.29 17.87
N ASN A 186 11.29 21.99 17.79
CA ASN A 186 12.44 21.74 18.65
C ASN A 186 12.14 22.01 20.13
N LEU A 187 11.48 23.14 20.43
CA LEU A 187 11.09 23.48 21.80
C LEU A 187 10.07 22.47 22.35
N ALA A 188 9.12 22.00 21.53
CA ALA A 188 8.16 20.98 21.95
C ALA A 188 8.86 19.67 22.36
N MET A 189 9.84 19.19 21.58
CA MET A 189 10.61 17.99 21.94
C MET A 189 11.40 18.18 23.24
N LEU A 190 12.05 19.32 23.41
CA LEU A 190 12.82 19.62 24.63
C LEU A 190 11.94 19.73 25.86
N VAL A 191 10.84 20.49 25.79
CA VAL A 191 9.90 20.65 26.91
C VAL A 191 9.28 19.32 27.29
N THR A 192 8.92 18.48 26.31
CA THR A 192 8.40 17.13 26.55
C THR A 192 9.44 16.28 27.29
N GLY A 193 10.69 16.26 26.83
CA GLY A 193 11.78 15.54 27.49
C GLY A 193 12.04 16.02 28.92
N ILE A 194 12.04 17.34 29.16
CA ILE A 194 12.19 17.92 30.51
C ILE A 194 11.05 17.49 31.43
N ARG A 195 9.80 17.48 30.94
CA ARG A 195 8.65 17.04 31.74
C ARG A 195 8.73 15.55 32.09
N LEU A 196 9.14 14.70 31.16
CA LEU A 196 9.36 13.28 31.41
C LEU A 196 10.46 13.04 32.43
N PHE A 197 11.56 13.79 32.36
CA PHE A 197 12.62 13.74 33.37
C PHE A 197 12.14 14.21 34.75
N ASN A 198 11.37 15.31 34.81
CA ASN A 198 10.83 15.82 36.06
C ASN A 198 9.85 14.84 36.72
N ARG A 199 9.04 14.12 35.91
CA ARG A 199 8.21 13.00 36.36
C ARG A 199 9.05 11.93 37.03
N GLU A 200 10.10 11.49 36.35
CA GLU A 200 11.00 10.45 36.84
C GLU A 200 11.74 10.83 38.14
N CYS A 201 12.03 12.13 38.32
CA CYS A 201 12.61 12.65 39.57
C CYS A 201 11.58 12.89 40.69
N GLY A 202 10.30 12.63 40.48
CA GLY A 202 9.23 12.93 41.44
C GLY A 202 8.99 14.42 41.67
N LYS A 203 9.43 15.29 40.76
CA LYS A 203 9.33 16.76 40.85
C LYS A 203 8.21 17.35 39.98
N GLY A 204 7.40 16.50 39.36
CA GLY A 204 6.29 16.87 38.48
C GLY A 204 5.74 15.63 37.78
N GLY A 205 5.14 15.82 36.60
CA GLY A 205 4.62 14.72 35.79
C GLY A 205 3.11 14.55 35.87
N LYS A 206 2.40 15.58 36.34
CA LYS A 206 0.94 15.53 36.36
C LYS A 206 0.39 15.42 34.94
N GLY A 207 -0.58 14.53 34.75
CA GLY A 207 -1.21 14.26 33.46
C GLY A 207 -0.34 13.46 32.48
N ILE A 208 0.76 12.86 32.94
CA ILE A 208 1.57 11.92 32.15
C ILE A 208 1.22 10.50 32.60
N ASP A 209 0.52 9.77 31.74
CA ASP A 209 0.19 8.36 31.96
C ASP A 209 1.44 7.47 31.86
N ASP A 210 1.41 6.33 32.54
CA ASP A 210 2.52 5.38 32.48
C ASP A 210 2.42 4.45 31.28
N LEU A 211 2.70 5.00 30.09
CA LEU A 211 2.58 4.26 28.83
C LEU A 211 3.34 2.93 28.82
N PRO A 212 4.57 2.82 29.37
CA PRO A 212 5.25 1.54 29.52
C PRO A 212 4.45 0.49 30.29
N ALA A 213 3.88 0.87 31.43
CA ALA A 213 3.08 -0.04 32.26
C ALA A 213 1.78 -0.43 31.55
N ILE A 214 1.08 0.54 30.94
CA ILE A 214 -0.15 0.30 30.18
C ILE A 214 0.11 -0.67 29.03
N LEU A 215 1.19 -0.46 28.26
CA LEU A 215 1.55 -1.35 27.15
C LEU A 215 1.89 -2.77 27.64
N ASN A 216 2.63 -2.91 28.74
CA ASN A 216 2.95 -4.22 29.31
C ASN A 216 1.72 -4.98 29.82
N GLU A 217 0.65 -4.28 30.20
CA GLU A 217 -0.62 -4.88 30.60
C GLU A 217 -1.52 -5.24 29.41
N VAL A 218 -1.69 -4.30 28.46
CA VAL A 218 -2.64 -4.44 27.34
C VAL A 218 -2.11 -5.39 26.27
N LEU A 219 -0.79 -5.43 26.04
CA LEU A 219 -0.21 -6.19 24.94
C LEU A 219 -0.43 -7.71 25.07
N PRO A 220 -0.18 -8.35 26.22
CA PRO A 220 -0.50 -9.77 26.40
C PRO A 220 -1.98 -10.08 26.16
N SER A 221 -2.88 -9.21 26.63
CA SER A 221 -4.33 -9.40 26.43
C SER A 221 -4.73 -9.30 24.95
N ALA A 222 -4.18 -8.33 24.22
CA ALA A 222 -4.45 -8.17 22.79
C ALA A 222 -3.91 -9.37 21.98
N THR A 223 -2.68 -9.82 22.27
CA THR A 223 -2.08 -11.00 21.62
C THR A 223 -2.90 -12.26 21.90
N GLN A 224 -3.28 -12.49 23.16
CA GLN A 224 -4.10 -13.65 23.55
C GLN A 224 -5.45 -13.66 22.82
N THR A 225 -6.10 -12.50 22.65
CA THR A 225 -7.38 -12.40 21.94
C THR A 225 -7.25 -12.84 20.47
N ILE A 226 -6.14 -12.47 19.80
CA ILE A 226 -5.87 -12.90 18.43
C ILE A 226 -5.55 -14.40 18.40
N GLU A 227 -4.80 -14.92 19.37
CA GLU A 227 -4.46 -16.34 19.49
C GLU A 227 -5.69 -17.22 19.72
N ASP A 228 -6.59 -16.82 20.62
CA ASP A 228 -7.86 -17.52 20.88
C ASP A 228 -8.74 -17.55 19.62
N SER A 229 -8.76 -16.44 18.88
CA SER A 229 -9.45 -16.35 17.59
C SER A 229 -8.84 -17.29 16.55
N LEU A 230 -7.50 -17.36 16.47
CA LEU A 230 -6.78 -18.28 15.57
C LEU A 230 -7.07 -19.74 15.92
N ASN A 231 -7.05 -20.11 17.20
CA ASN A 231 -7.36 -21.47 17.66
C ASN A 231 -8.78 -21.89 17.24
N THR A 232 -9.76 -20.99 17.44
CA THR A 232 -11.14 -21.21 16.98
C THR A 232 -11.21 -21.39 15.46
N CYS A 233 -10.44 -20.60 14.70
CA CYS A 233 -10.36 -20.75 13.25
C CYS A 233 -9.77 -22.10 12.84
N HIS A 234 -8.68 -22.52 13.46
CA HIS A 234 -8.05 -23.80 13.16
C HIS A 234 -9.02 -24.96 13.41
N GLU A 235 -9.71 -24.98 14.56
CA GLU A 235 -10.71 -26.00 14.87
C GLU A 235 -11.80 -26.09 13.80
N LEU A 236 -12.42 -24.96 13.44
CA LEU A 236 -13.44 -24.92 12.39
C LEU A 236 -12.90 -25.33 11.02
N ALA A 237 -11.71 -24.88 10.67
CA ALA A 237 -11.06 -25.22 9.41
C ALA A 237 -10.76 -26.73 9.32
N HIS A 238 -10.30 -27.35 10.41
CA HIS A 238 -10.06 -28.79 10.49
C HIS A 238 -11.37 -29.57 10.32
N CYS A 239 -12.44 -29.14 10.99
CA CYS A 239 -13.78 -29.73 10.87
C CYS A 239 -14.30 -29.68 9.43
N TYR A 240 -14.27 -28.50 8.79
CA TYR A 240 -14.73 -28.35 7.41
C TYR A 240 -13.89 -29.13 6.42
N THR A 241 -12.57 -29.14 6.62
CA THR A 241 -11.66 -29.92 5.78
C THR A 241 -11.98 -31.41 5.89
N ALA A 242 -12.17 -31.94 7.10
CA ALA A 242 -12.50 -33.35 7.32
C ALA A 242 -13.86 -33.74 6.70
N LEU A 243 -14.88 -32.88 6.82
CA LEU A 243 -16.17 -33.09 6.16
C LEU A 243 -16.02 -33.15 4.64
N LEU A 244 -15.27 -32.21 4.06
CA LEU A 244 -15.04 -32.16 2.62
C LEU A 244 -14.19 -33.33 2.12
N GLU A 245 -13.21 -33.79 2.89
CA GLU A 245 -12.44 -35.02 2.60
C GLU A 245 -13.38 -36.24 2.57
N SER A 246 -14.26 -36.37 3.57
CA SER A 246 -15.22 -37.47 3.62
C SER A 246 -16.23 -37.51 2.47
N MET A 247 -16.58 -36.34 1.91
CA MET A 247 -17.42 -36.25 0.70
C MET A 247 -16.72 -36.79 -0.54
N HIS A 248 -15.39 -36.72 -0.60
CA HIS A 248 -14.63 -37.26 -1.74
C HIS A 248 -14.42 -38.77 -1.62
N GLU A 249 -14.44 -39.30 -0.39
CA GLU A 249 -14.27 -40.73 -0.12
C GLU A 249 -15.59 -41.51 -0.23
N ASP A 250 -16.72 -40.93 0.18
CA ASP A 250 -18.03 -41.59 0.19
C ASP A 250 -19.12 -40.80 -0.58
N GLN A 251 -19.70 -41.45 -1.59
CA GLN A 251 -20.77 -40.90 -2.42
C GLN A 251 -22.07 -40.65 -1.65
N HIS A 252 -22.37 -41.43 -0.60
CA HIS A 252 -23.54 -41.19 0.25
C HIS A 252 -23.38 -39.88 1.03
N ARG A 253 -22.20 -39.66 1.59
CA ARG A 253 -21.86 -38.41 2.28
C ARG A 253 -21.83 -37.22 1.34
N HIS A 254 -21.34 -37.41 0.11
CA HIS A 254 -21.42 -36.37 -0.91
C HIS A 254 -22.87 -35.91 -1.12
N ARG A 255 -23.82 -36.83 -1.28
CA ARG A 255 -25.25 -36.46 -1.48
C ARG A 255 -25.82 -35.73 -0.27
N GLN A 256 -25.54 -36.20 0.94
CA GLN A 256 -26.02 -35.59 2.18
C GLN A 256 -25.45 -34.18 2.39
N LEU A 257 -24.16 -33.99 2.10
CA LEU A 257 -23.43 -32.76 2.41
C LEU A 257 -23.42 -31.75 1.25
N SER A 258 -23.76 -32.16 0.02
CA SER A 258 -23.71 -31.30 -1.18
C SER A 258 -24.63 -30.07 -1.13
N SER A 259 -25.70 -30.10 -0.33
CA SER A 259 -26.57 -28.94 -0.11
C SER A 259 -25.92 -27.88 0.78
N PHE A 260 -24.93 -28.26 1.59
CA PHE A 260 -24.26 -27.36 2.53
C PHE A 260 -23.13 -26.61 1.83
N LYS A 261 -22.99 -25.31 2.16
CA LYS A 261 -21.95 -24.41 1.64
C LYS A 261 -20.61 -24.59 2.35
N LEU A 262 -20.17 -25.85 2.49
CA LEU A 262 -18.98 -26.22 3.27
C LEU A 262 -17.69 -25.66 2.67
N LYS A 263 -17.59 -25.59 1.34
CA LYS A 263 -16.40 -25.00 0.67
C LYS A 263 -16.30 -23.51 0.95
N GLU A 264 -17.42 -22.80 0.79
CA GLU A 264 -17.52 -21.37 1.05
C GLU A 264 -17.25 -21.06 2.54
N ALA A 265 -17.74 -21.90 3.46
CA ALA A 265 -17.43 -21.79 4.89
C ALA A 265 -15.95 -22.05 5.20
N LEU A 266 -15.33 -23.06 4.57
CA LEU A 266 -13.89 -23.29 4.70
C LEU A 266 -13.08 -22.08 4.21
N PHE A 267 -13.42 -21.53 3.04
CA PHE A 267 -12.72 -20.36 2.50
C PHE A 267 -12.89 -19.12 3.39
N ASN A 268 -14.05 -18.95 4.01
CA ASN A 268 -14.30 -17.89 4.98
C ASN A 268 -13.35 -17.98 6.18
N VAL A 269 -13.28 -19.15 6.82
CA VAL A 269 -12.42 -19.37 7.99
C VAL A 269 -10.94 -19.27 7.62
N ARG A 270 -10.51 -19.84 6.48
CA ARG A 270 -9.11 -19.72 6.01
C ARG A 270 -8.71 -18.30 5.66
N GLN A 271 -9.62 -17.51 5.11
CA GLN A 271 -9.34 -16.10 4.84
C GLN A 271 -9.23 -15.28 6.13
N TYR A 272 -10.07 -15.59 7.12
CA TYR A 272 -9.99 -14.93 8.43
C TYR A 272 -8.69 -15.31 9.15
N GLU A 273 -8.32 -16.59 9.14
CA GLU A 273 -7.03 -17.10 9.63
C GLU A 273 -5.86 -16.33 9.00
N ALA A 274 -5.84 -16.19 7.68
CA ALA A 274 -4.78 -15.46 6.97
C ALA A 274 -4.66 -13.99 7.45
N PHE A 275 -5.79 -13.30 7.64
CA PHE A 275 -5.77 -11.94 8.17
C PHE A 275 -5.35 -11.86 9.64
N LEU A 276 -5.79 -12.80 10.48
CA LEU A 276 -5.35 -12.87 11.88
C LEU A 276 -3.84 -13.14 11.98
N CYS A 277 -3.25 -13.97 11.11
CA CYS A 277 -1.81 -14.18 11.05
C CYS A 277 -1.04 -12.88 10.74
N ILE A 278 -1.56 -12.04 9.84
CA ILE A 278 -0.98 -10.72 9.57
C ILE A 278 -1.06 -9.83 10.82
N LEU A 279 -2.23 -9.75 11.46
CA LEU A 279 -2.42 -8.94 12.67
C LEU A 279 -1.57 -9.43 13.85
N MET A 280 -1.41 -10.75 13.99
CA MET A 280 -0.55 -11.38 14.99
C MET A 280 0.92 -11.01 14.75
N SER A 281 1.40 -11.10 13.51
CA SER A 281 2.77 -10.68 13.16
C SER A 281 3.02 -9.21 13.50
N ASP A 282 2.05 -8.34 13.22
CA ASP A 282 2.12 -6.92 13.59
C ASP A 282 2.12 -6.73 15.12
N ALA A 283 1.29 -7.47 15.87
CA ALA A 283 1.24 -7.42 17.32
C ALA A 283 2.56 -7.89 17.97
N ILE A 284 3.18 -8.95 17.44
CA ILE A 284 4.50 -9.42 17.87
C ILE A 284 5.56 -8.33 17.60
N THR A 285 5.49 -7.67 16.44
CA THR A 285 6.41 -6.57 16.11
C THR A 285 6.25 -5.39 17.07
N VAL A 286 5.01 -5.04 17.45
CA VAL A 286 4.73 -4.04 18.49
C VAL A 286 5.38 -4.47 19.81
N ALA A 287 5.24 -5.74 20.22
CA ALA A 287 5.84 -6.25 21.45
C ALA A 287 7.36 -6.09 21.49
N GLN A 288 8.02 -6.46 20.39
CA GLN A 288 9.48 -6.36 20.24
C GLN A 288 9.96 -4.89 20.29
N GLU A 289 9.25 -3.97 19.63
CA GLU A 289 9.62 -2.55 19.69
C GLU A 289 9.36 -1.94 21.08
N VAL A 290 8.28 -2.32 21.77
CA VAL A 290 8.02 -1.90 23.16
C VAL A 290 9.13 -2.36 24.11
N GLU A 291 9.56 -3.62 24.02
CA GLU A 291 10.66 -4.15 24.84
C GLU A 291 11.97 -3.37 24.61
N LYS A 292 12.34 -3.16 23.35
CA LYS A 292 13.50 -2.37 22.96
C LYS A 292 13.41 -0.92 23.46
N MET A 293 12.25 -0.28 23.33
CA MET A 293 12.04 1.08 23.81
C MET A 293 12.07 1.17 25.34
N ASN A 294 11.60 0.16 26.08
CA ASN A 294 11.71 0.11 27.55
C ASN A 294 13.17 0.15 27.99
N VAL A 295 14.02 -0.67 27.38
CA VAL A 295 15.48 -0.67 27.66
C VAL A 295 16.12 0.68 27.29
N GLN A 296 15.79 1.20 26.11
CA GLN A 296 16.32 2.49 25.64
C GLN A 296 15.89 3.65 26.53
N PHE A 297 14.63 3.69 26.97
CA PHE A 297 14.09 4.70 27.85
C PHE A 297 14.81 4.69 29.20
N ALA A 298 14.92 3.51 29.83
CA ALA A 298 15.60 3.36 31.12
C ALA A 298 17.07 3.81 31.05
N THR A 299 17.81 3.38 30.02
CA THR A 299 19.22 3.73 29.84
C THR A 299 19.40 5.23 29.58
N THR A 300 18.59 5.82 28.70
CA THR A 300 18.68 7.26 28.39
C THR A 300 18.31 8.10 29.61
N MET A 301 17.32 7.65 30.39
CA MET A 301 16.89 8.33 31.61
C MET A 301 17.97 8.26 32.71
N GLU A 302 18.66 7.13 32.84
CA GLU A 302 19.79 7.00 33.75
C GLU A 302 20.97 7.90 33.35
N GLN A 303 21.31 7.94 32.06
CA GLN A 303 22.34 8.86 31.53
C GLN A 303 21.97 10.33 31.81
N LEU A 304 20.70 10.68 31.64
CA LEU A 304 20.21 12.02 31.91
C LEU A 304 20.27 12.36 33.41
N LYS A 305 19.88 11.42 34.29
CA LYS A 305 20.04 11.55 35.75
C LYS A 305 21.51 11.80 36.09
N ASN A 306 22.44 10.97 35.61
CA ASN A 306 23.88 11.12 35.88
C ASN A 306 24.48 12.43 35.35
N THR A 307 23.96 12.93 34.22
CA THR A 307 24.46 14.17 33.60
C THR A 307 23.99 15.42 34.37
N VAL A 308 22.78 15.40 34.92
CA VAL A 308 22.14 16.53 35.62
C VAL A 308 22.37 16.50 37.13
N GLN A 309 22.51 15.30 37.72
CA GLN A 309 22.67 15.13 39.15
C GLN A 309 24.03 15.66 39.63
N ASN A 310 24.01 16.41 40.74
CA ASN A 310 25.18 17.01 41.40
C ASN A 310 25.94 18.09 40.61
N LYS A 311 25.39 18.65 39.52
CA LYS A 311 25.99 19.78 38.79
C LYS A 311 25.17 21.07 39.00
N VAL A 312 25.86 22.17 39.33
CA VAL A 312 25.25 23.51 39.50
C VAL A 312 24.87 24.13 38.15
N SER A 313 25.56 23.73 37.08
CA SER A 313 25.29 24.13 35.70
C SER A 313 25.74 23.00 34.77
N VAL A 314 24.98 22.75 33.71
CA VAL A 314 25.26 21.69 32.73
C VAL A 314 25.25 22.30 31.33
N ASP A 315 26.17 21.87 30.47
CA ASP A 315 26.23 22.37 29.10
C ASP A 315 24.97 21.91 28.33
N THR A 316 24.24 22.89 27.79
CA THR A 316 23.08 22.67 26.91
C THR A 316 23.38 21.72 25.75
N LYS A 317 24.63 21.68 25.25
CA LYS A 317 25.06 20.78 24.17
C LYS A 317 25.07 19.31 24.59
N GLU A 318 25.25 19.03 25.87
CA GLU A 318 25.25 17.66 26.41
C GLU A 318 23.84 17.21 26.79
N VAL A 319 23.04 18.09 27.40
CA VAL A 319 21.73 17.72 27.98
C VAL A 319 20.59 17.75 26.96
N PHE A 320 20.57 18.73 26.05
CA PHE A 320 19.45 18.88 25.11
C PHE A 320 19.26 17.65 24.19
N PRO A 321 20.34 17.03 23.64
CA PRO A 321 20.19 15.79 22.89
C PRO A 321 19.56 14.65 23.69
N LEU A 322 19.87 14.54 24.99
CA LEU A 322 19.29 13.51 25.86
C LEU A 322 17.79 13.74 26.11
N PHE A 323 17.36 14.99 26.33
CA PHE A 323 15.93 15.31 26.44
C PHE A 323 15.17 14.99 25.16
N VAL A 324 15.74 15.31 23.99
CA VAL A 324 15.14 14.97 22.69
C VAL A 324 15.08 13.45 22.50
N ALA A 325 16.12 12.72 22.91
CA ALA A 325 16.14 11.26 22.84
C ALA A 325 15.02 10.64 23.70
N VAL A 326 14.86 11.09 24.95
CA VAL A 326 13.76 10.66 25.83
C VAL A 326 12.39 10.95 25.21
N CYS A 327 12.20 12.16 24.66
CA CYS A 327 10.96 12.53 23.96
C CYS A 327 10.69 11.60 22.75
N SER A 328 11.72 11.25 22.00
CA SER A 328 11.60 10.39 20.81
C SER A 328 11.17 8.98 21.18
N VAL A 329 11.77 8.40 22.23
CA VAL A 329 11.37 7.08 22.74
C VAL A 329 9.94 7.11 23.27
N TRP A 330 9.56 8.18 23.97
CA TRP A 330 8.20 8.33 24.49
C TRP A 330 7.14 8.46 23.38
N THR A 331 7.45 9.22 22.32
CA THR A 331 6.61 9.29 21.12
C THR A 331 6.48 7.91 20.47
N GLY A 332 7.53 7.09 20.53
CA GLY A 332 7.49 5.68 20.15
C GLY A 332 6.44 4.89 20.93
N PHE A 333 6.40 4.97 22.26
CA PHE A 333 5.34 4.31 23.05
C PHE A 333 3.93 4.80 22.67
N GLN A 334 3.74 6.10 22.44
CA GLN A 334 2.45 6.64 21.99
C GLN A 334 2.03 6.05 20.64
N ASN A 335 2.98 5.90 19.72
CA ASN A 335 2.76 5.26 18.42
C ASN A 335 2.36 3.78 18.56
N GLU A 336 3.01 3.03 19.45
CA GLU A 336 2.67 1.62 19.70
C GLU A 336 1.28 1.43 20.28
N ILE A 337 0.84 2.30 21.19
CA ILE A 337 -0.52 2.25 21.75
C ILE A 337 -1.57 2.42 20.65
N LEU A 338 -1.35 3.37 19.74
CA LEU A 338 -2.27 3.62 18.62
C LEU A 338 -2.30 2.43 17.64
N LEU A 339 -1.13 1.86 17.35
CA LEU A 339 -1.03 0.65 16.53
C LEU A 339 -1.77 -0.53 17.17
N LEU A 340 -1.56 -0.77 18.46
CA LEU A 340 -2.22 -1.85 19.18
C LEU A 340 -3.74 -1.66 19.21
N SER A 341 -4.21 -0.44 19.47
CA SER A 341 -5.64 -0.11 19.41
C SER A 341 -6.23 -0.33 18.01
N PHE A 342 -5.49 0.01 16.96
CA PHE A 342 -5.89 -0.26 15.58
C PHE A 342 -5.98 -1.77 15.31
N LEU A 343 -4.98 -2.57 15.72
CA LEU A 343 -4.99 -4.02 15.55
C LEU A 343 -6.17 -4.66 16.29
N SER A 344 -6.41 -4.31 17.56
CA SER A 344 -7.55 -4.82 18.32
C SER A 344 -8.90 -4.47 17.67
N ASN A 345 -9.03 -3.25 17.14
CA ASN A 345 -10.24 -2.84 16.43
C ASN A 345 -10.42 -3.62 15.11
N MET A 346 -9.33 -3.88 14.38
CA MET A 346 -9.36 -4.71 13.18
C MET A 346 -9.80 -6.14 13.52
N THR A 347 -9.22 -6.77 14.54
CA THR A 347 -9.61 -8.12 14.99
C THR A 347 -11.10 -8.21 15.31
N ASN A 348 -11.63 -7.28 16.11
CA ASN A 348 -13.05 -7.24 16.48
C ASN A 348 -13.96 -7.06 15.25
N ASN A 349 -13.58 -6.18 14.33
CA ASN A 349 -14.35 -5.95 13.11
C ASN A 349 -14.21 -7.06 12.06
N LEU A 350 -13.20 -7.93 12.15
CA LEU A 350 -13.12 -9.08 11.25
C LEU A 350 -14.00 -10.23 11.75
N GLN A 351 -14.12 -10.39 13.07
CA GLN A 351 -14.92 -11.46 13.69
C GLN A 351 -16.39 -11.46 13.24
N GLN A 352 -17.00 -10.29 13.04
CA GLN A 352 -18.38 -10.16 12.53
C GLN A 352 -18.63 -10.84 11.17
N PHE A 353 -17.59 -11.08 10.36
CA PHE A 353 -17.75 -11.77 9.08
C PHE A 353 -17.85 -13.29 9.20
N LEU A 354 -17.71 -13.86 10.41
CA LEU A 354 -17.95 -15.28 10.67
C LEU A 354 -19.43 -15.59 11.00
N GLU A 355 -20.26 -14.57 11.26
CA GLU A 355 -21.65 -14.77 11.73
C GLU A 355 -22.50 -15.63 10.77
N ALA A 356 -22.33 -15.46 9.46
CA ALA A 356 -23.07 -16.26 8.48
C ALA A 356 -22.69 -17.75 8.54
N GLN A 357 -21.42 -18.04 8.81
CA GLN A 357 -20.93 -19.41 8.98
C GLN A 357 -21.43 -20.01 10.29
N SER A 358 -21.40 -19.26 11.41
CA SER A 358 -21.84 -19.75 12.71
C SER A 358 -23.35 -20.01 12.75
N GLN A 359 -24.14 -19.23 12.02
CA GLN A 359 -25.58 -19.47 11.84
C GLN A 359 -25.88 -20.71 11.00
N LEU A 360 -25.07 -20.98 9.96
CA LEU A 360 -25.24 -22.15 9.11
C LEU A 360 -24.77 -23.44 9.78
N PHE A 361 -23.73 -23.35 10.60
CA PHE A 361 -23.11 -24.50 11.28
C PHE A 361 -22.96 -24.24 12.78
N PRO A 362 -24.07 -24.22 13.54
CA PRO A 362 -24.02 -24.28 15.00
C PRO A 362 -23.24 -25.52 15.47
N GLU A 363 -22.66 -25.46 16.66
CA GLU A 363 -21.81 -26.51 17.21
C GLU A 363 -22.52 -27.88 17.24
N GLU A 364 -23.82 -27.91 17.54
CA GLU A 364 -24.61 -29.14 17.58
C GLU A 364 -24.77 -29.76 16.19
N VAL A 365 -24.99 -28.92 15.17
CA VAL A 365 -25.09 -29.37 13.77
C VAL A 365 -23.73 -29.88 13.31
N LEU A 366 -22.66 -29.13 13.58
CA LEU A 366 -21.31 -29.53 13.18
C LEU A 366 -20.90 -30.86 13.82
N THR A 367 -21.19 -31.04 15.11
CA THR A 367 -20.93 -32.29 15.85
C THR A 367 -21.67 -33.47 15.23
N SER A 368 -22.96 -33.30 14.88
CA SER A 368 -23.75 -34.35 14.23
C SER A 368 -23.21 -34.72 12.84
N LEU A 369 -22.79 -33.72 12.04
CA LEU A 369 -22.19 -33.96 10.72
C LEU A 369 -20.83 -34.67 10.81
N LEU A 370 -20.12 -34.49 11.92
CA LEU A 370 -18.82 -35.09 12.20
C LEU A 370 -18.90 -36.48 12.83
N GLU A 371 -20.09 -37.01 13.10
CA GLU A 371 -20.24 -38.39 13.61
C GLU A 371 -19.58 -39.40 12.65
N GLY A 372 -18.63 -40.17 13.19
CA GLY A 372 -17.86 -41.15 12.42
C GLY A 372 -16.73 -40.56 11.56
N VAL A 373 -16.40 -39.27 11.71
CA VAL A 373 -15.29 -38.62 11.00
C VAL A 373 -14.11 -38.38 11.92
N THR A 374 -12.93 -38.80 11.51
CA THR A 374 -11.69 -38.39 12.18
C THR A 374 -11.33 -36.98 11.73
N VAL A 375 -11.50 -36.01 12.61
CA VAL A 375 -11.01 -34.64 12.40
C VAL A 375 -9.51 -34.64 12.66
N LYS A 376 -8.74 -34.29 11.62
CA LYS A 376 -7.28 -34.16 11.71
C LYS A 376 -6.89 -32.69 11.72
N THR A 377 -5.82 -32.35 12.44
CA THR A 377 -5.19 -31.03 12.31
C THR A 377 -4.38 -30.93 11.01
N ASP A 378 -4.04 -29.72 10.59
CA ASP A 378 -3.17 -29.54 9.43
C ASP A 378 -1.76 -30.11 9.66
N GLU A 379 -1.23 -30.01 10.88
CA GLU A 379 0.03 -30.64 11.26
C GLU A 379 -0.05 -32.16 11.21
N GLU A 380 -1.19 -32.75 11.58
CA GLU A 380 -1.43 -34.20 11.45
C GLU A 380 -1.47 -34.61 9.98
N ARG A 381 -2.19 -33.87 9.12
CA ARG A 381 -2.21 -34.10 7.66
C ARG A 381 -0.81 -34.05 7.05
N ILE A 382 0.00 -33.07 7.46
CA ILE A 382 1.39 -32.93 7.03
C ILE A 382 2.23 -34.11 7.54
N ARG A 383 2.04 -34.51 8.80
CA ARG A 383 2.80 -35.60 9.44
C ARG A 383 2.54 -36.97 8.82
N GLU A 384 1.32 -37.24 8.37
CA GLU A 384 0.96 -38.49 7.67
C GLU A 384 1.76 -38.70 6.37
N THR A 385 2.21 -37.61 5.75
CA THR A 385 3.00 -37.67 4.51
C THR A 385 4.50 -37.47 4.76
N MET A 386 4.94 -37.38 6.02
CA MET A 386 6.36 -37.33 6.36
C MET A 386 7.07 -38.60 5.93
N GLY A 387 8.24 -38.44 5.29
CA GLY A 387 9.02 -39.54 4.73
C GLY A 387 8.60 -39.97 3.32
N THR A 388 7.49 -39.45 2.78
CA THR A 388 7.12 -39.68 1.37
C THR A 388 7.73 -38.58 0.49
N ARG A 389 8.84 -38.91 -0.21
CA ARG A 389 9.55 -37.95 -1.08
C ARG A 389 9.37 -38.29 -2.55
N VAL A 390 9.32 -37.23 -3.37
CA VAL A 390 9.42 -37.35 -4.83
C VAL A 390 10.84 -37.78 -5.21
N ASN A 391 10.96 -38.70 -6.16
CA ASN A 391 12.26 -39.07 -6.70
C ASN A 391 12.59 -38.12 -7.87
N ILE A 392 13.68 -37.38 -7.73
CA ILE A 392 14.15 -36.41 -8.74
C ILE A 392 14.39 -37.10 -10.09
N SER A 393 14.85 -38.36 -10.05
CA SER A 393 15.15 -39.16 -11.24
C SER A 393 13.93 -39.44 -12.11
N ASP A 394 12.71 -39.31 -11.56
CA ASP A 394 11.48 -39.59 -12.29
C ASP A 394 11.08 -38.42 -13.21
N PHE A 395 11.70 -37.24 -13.04
CA PHE A 395 11.38 -36.01 -13.78
C PHE A 395 12.63 -35.24 -14.20
N GLU A 396 13.19 -35.55 -15.38
CA GLU A 396 14.42 -34.89 -15.90
C GLU A 396 14.26 -33.39 -16.20
N ASN A 397 13.03 -32.94 -16.48
CA ASN A 397 12.74 -31.56 -16.91
C ASN A 397 12.15 -30.66 -15.81
N GLN A 398 12.07 -31.15 -14.57
CA GLN A 398 11.43 -30.43 -13.46
C GLN A 398 12.44 -30.07 -12.37
N GLU A 399 12.37 -28.85 -11.87
CA GLU A 399 13.25 -28.39 -10.79
C GLU A 399 12.58 -28.65 -9.43
N TRP A 400 13.11 -29.63 -8.69
CA TRP A 400 12.65 -29.95 -7.34
C TRP A 400 13.60 -29.40 -6.29
N LEU A 401 13.06 -28.67 -5.31
CA LEU A 401 13.80 -28.12 -4.19
C LEU A 401 13.51 -28.93 -2.92
N PHE A 402 14.57 -29.24 -2.19
CA PHE A 402 14.54 -29.95 -0.91
C PHE A 402 15.36 -29.18 0.13
N PRO A 403 15.11 -29.40 1.43
CA PRO A 403 15.82 -28.71 2.51
C PRO A 403 17.35 -28.83 2.39
N GLU A 404 17.84 -29.95 1.87
CA GLU A 404 19.28 -30.22 1.74
C GLU A 404 19.91 -29.53 0.52
N THR A 405 19.11 -29.07 -0.45
CA THR A 405 19.59 -28.61 -1.77
C THR A 405 19.47 -27.10 -1.96
N ALA A 406 18.56 -26.42 -1.25
CA ALA A 406 18.34 -24.98 -1.39
C ALA A 406 18.91 -24.20 -0.20
N ALA A 407 19.76 -23.20 -0.48
CA ALA A 407 20.03 -22.14 0.49
C ALA A 407 18.73 -21.35 0.72
N ASP A 408 18.43 -21.01 1.98
CA ASP A 408 17.22 -20.28 2.38
C ASP A 408 15.89 -21.02 2.05
N PHE A 409 15.87 -22.36 2.16
CA PHE A 409 14.67 -23.19 1.92
C PHE A 409 13.44 -22.68 2.69
N ASP A 410 13.61 -22.25 3.94
CA ASP A 410 12.53 -21.75 4.79
C ASP A 410 12.03 -20.34 4.41
N GLN A 411 12.76 -19.63 3.55
CA GLN A 411 12.40 -18.29 3.07
C GLN A 411 11.82 -18.31 1.64
N LEU A 412 11.64 -19.50 1.06
CA LEU A 412 11.05 -19.64 -0.27
C LEU A 412 9.60 -19.18 -0.25
N LEU A 413 9.24 -18.27 -1.18
CA LEU A 413 7.87 -17.82 -1.34
C LEU A 413 7.03 -18.90 -2.03
N ILE A 414 6.33 -19.68 -1.23
CA ILE A 414 5.44 -20.73 -1.70
C ILE A 414 4.14 -20.10 -2.20
N GLN A 415 3.72 -20.45 -3.40
CA GLN A 415 2.45 -19.97 -3.98
C GLN A 415 1.25 -20.51 -3.20
N TYR A 416 0.11 -19.82 -3.36
CA TYR A 416 -1.16 -20.24 -2.78
C TYR A 416 -1.11 -20.37 -1.25
N HIS A 417 -0.31 -19.56 -0.57
CA HIS A 417 -0.10 -19.60 0.88
C HIS A 417 0.25 -20.99 1.44
N GLY A 418 0.99 -21.80 0.68
CA GLY A 418 1.38 -23.13 1.14
C GLY A 418 0.29 -24.20 1.02
N PHE A 419 -0.86 -23.89 0.41
CA PHE A 419 -1.85 -24.92 0.09
C PHE A 419 -1.40 -25.79 -1.08
N CYS A 420 -1.89 -27.03 -1.09
CA CYS A 420 -1.62 -28.01 -2.13
C CYS A 420 -2.11 -27.54 -3.49
N ALA A 421 -1.17 -27.24 -4.39
CA ALA A 421 -1.46 -26.68 -5.72
C ALA A 421 -2.35 -27.59 -6.59
N TYR A 422 -2.29 -28.91 -6.38
CA TYR A 422 -3.14 -29.88 -7.07
C TYR A 422 -4.56 -29.96 -6.49
N ALA A 423 -4.69 -29.91 -5.15
CA ALA A 423 -5.98 -30.08 -4.48
C ALA A 423 -6.94 -28.91 -4.75
N ILE A 424 -6.41 -27.69 -4.88
CA ILE A 424 -7.19 -26.51 -5.21
C ILE A 424 -7.92 -26.70 -6.55
N GLY A 425 -7.19 -26.99 -7.63
CA GLY A 425 -7.78 -27.08 -8.96
C GLY A 425 -8.69 -28.29 -9.14
N VAL A 426 -8.27 -29.46 -8.66
CA VAL A 426 -9.01 -30.72 -8.91
C VAL A 426 -10.16 -30.93 -7.94
N LYS A 427 -9.93 -30.70 -6.63
CA LYS A 427 -10.91 -30.96 -5.58
C LYS A 427 -11.67 -29.70 -5.15
N GLY A 428 -11.11 -28.51 -5.41
CA GLY A 428 -11.62 -27.25 -4.86
C GLY A 428 -11.43 -27.17 -3.35
N LEU A 429 -10.33 -27.72 -2.83
CA LEU A 429 -10.01 -27.79 -1.40
C LEU A 429 -8.68 -27.11 -1.10
N THR A 430 -8.63 -26.36 0.00
CA THR A 430 -7.43 -25.73 0.55
C THR A 430 -6.75 -26.67 1.55
N LEU A 431 -6.17 -27.78 1.05
CA LEU A 431 -5.42 -28.72 1.88
C LEU A 431 -4.00 -28.18 2.14
N PRO A 432 -3.44 -28.35 3.35
CA PRO A 432 -2.06 -27.94 3.63
C PRO A 432 -1.09 -28.74 2.75
N GLY A 433 -0.11 -28.04 2.17
CA GLY A 433 1.00 -28.65 1.46
C GLY A 433 2.11 -29.04 2.43
N ASN A 434 2.79 -30.16 2.16
CA ASN A 434 3.95 -30.60 2.91
C ASN A 434 5.24 -30.33 2.09
N PRO A 435 6.05 -29.31 2.45
CA PRO A 435 7.31 -29.03 1.76
C PRO A 435 8.30 -30.21 1.79
N ALA A 436 8.20 -31.11 2.77
CA ALA A 436 9.11 -32.25 2.90
C ALA A 436 8.93 -33.31 1.79
N ILE A 437 7.79 -33.29 1.08
CA ILE A 437 7.57 -34.14 -0.11
C ILE A 437 8.49 -33.72 -1.27
N GLY A 438 8.81 -32.42 -1.33
CA GLY A 438 9.53 -31.75 -2.40
C GLY A 438 8.74 -30.54 -2.90
N ILE A 439 9.42 -29.40 -3.01
CA ILE A 439 8.85 -28.18 -3.60
C ILE A 439 9.13 -28.20 -5.10
N LEU A 440 8.08 -28.12 -5.92
CA LEU A 440 8.27 -28.00 -7.37
C LEU A 440 8.43 -26.52 -7.74
N LYS A 441 9.53 -26.18 -8.39
CA LYS A 441 9.76 -24.85 -8.97
C LYS A 441 9.42 -24.86 -10.45
N HIS A 442 8.45 -24.04 -10.84
CA HIS A 442 8.02 -23.88 -12.22
C HIS A 442 7.78 -22.40 -12.54
N ARG A 443 8.42 -21.88 -13.59
CA ARG A 443 8.36 -20.46 -14.00
C ARG A 443 8.64 -19.48 -12.84
N ASP A 444 9.73 -19.74 -12.11
CA ASP A 444 10.16 -18.96 -10.93
C ASP A 444 9.16 -18.92 -9.76
N ARG A 445 8.20 -19.86 -9.72
CA ARG A 445 7.23 -20.00 -8.64
C ARG A 445 7.34 -21.37 -7.98
N CYS A 446 7.21 -21.39 -6.66
CA CYS A 446 7.33 -22.59 -5.84
C CYS A 446 5.96 -23.14 -5.45
N TYR A 447 5.75 -24.44 -5.64
CA TYR A 447 4.48 -25.12 -5.36
C TYR A 447 4.71 -26.31 -4.42
N VAL A 448 3.74 -26.51 -3.51
CA VAL A 448 3.73 -27.61 -2.54
C VAL A 448 2.51 -28.51 -2.73
N PHE A 449 2.58 -29.70 -2.15
CA PHE A 449 1.60 -30.76 -2.36
C PHE A 449 1.24 -31.46 -1.06
N SER A 450 -0.01 -31.94 -0.97
CA SER A 450 -0.52 -32.68 0.18
C SER A 450 -0.18 -34.17 0.15
N SER A 451 0.30 -34.70 -0.98
CA SER A 451 0.68 -36.11 -1.14
C SER A 451 1.70 -36.27 -2.28
N LYS A 452 2.44 -37.39 -2.28
CA LYS A 452 3.38 -37.71 -3.36
C LYS A 452 2.65 -37.90 -4.68
N GLU A 453 1.47 -38.49 -4.66
CA GLU A 453 0.63 -38.73 -5.84
C GLU A 453 0.20 -37.40 -6.48
N SER A 454 -0.26 -36.45 -5.66
CA SER A 454 -0.59 -35.09 -6.10
C SER A 454 0.62 -34.42 -6.78
N ALA A 455 1.80 -34.57 -6.18
CA ALA A 455 3.04 -34.00 -6.71
C ALA A 455 3.42 -34.60 -8.08
N TYR A 456 3.30 -35.92 -8.23
CA TYR A 456 3.60 -36.61 -9.49
C TYR A 456 2.63 -36.23 -10.60
N ILE A 457 1.34 -36.19 -10.31
CA ILE A 457 0.31 -35.83 -11.30
C ILE A 457 0.52 -34.37 -11.73
N PHE A 458 0.77 -33.47 -10.78
CA PHE A 458 1.01 -32.06 -11.10
C PHE A 458 2.27 -31.87 -11.96
N ALA A 459 3.35 -32.61 -11.67
CA ALA A 459 4.63 -32.50 -12.38
C ALA A 459 4.58 -32.98 -13.85
N GLN A 460 3.58 -33.77 -14.23
CA GLN A 460 3.36 -34.18 -15.63
C GLN A 460 2.96 -33.00 -16.52
N ASP A 461 2.11 -32.10 -16.01
CA ASP A 461 1.65 -30.91 -16.74
C ASP A 461 1.33 -29.76 -15.75
N PRO A 462 2.36 -29.06 -15.23
CA PRO A 462 2.16 -27.98 -14.25
C PRO A 462 1.26 -26.86 -14.77
N ASP A 463 1.39 -26.51 -16.06
CA ASP A 463 0.65 -25.39 -16.66
C ASP A 463 -0.86 -25.64 -16.68
N LYS A 464 -1.28 -26.88 -16.95
CA LYS A 464 -2.69 -27.28 -16.88
C LYS A 464 -3.29 -27.09 -15.49
N PHE A 465 -2.57 -27.50 -14.44
CA PHE A 465 -3.09 -27.38 -13.07
C PHE A 465 -3.05 -25.95 -12.56
N ILE A 466 -2.06 -25.15 -12.96
CA ILE A 466 -2.05 -23.71 -12.69
C ILE A 466 -3.26 -23.04 -13.33
N GLN A 467 -3.59 -23.37 -14.59
CA GLN A 467 -4.80 -22.87 -15.24
C GLN A 467 -6.06 -23.33 -14.50
N LEU A 468 -6.11 -24.60 -14.08
CA LEU A 468 -7.25 -25.14 -13.34
C LEU A 468 -7.46 -24.41 -12.01
N ASN A 469 -6.39 -24.03 -11.30
CA ASN A 469 -6.47 -23.22 -10.09
C ASN A 469 -7.06 -21.83 -10.38
N VAL A 470 -6.67 -21.21 -11.50
CA VAL A 470 -7.22 -19.92 -11.95
C VAL A 470 -8.71 -20.05 -12.29
N GLU A 471 -9.12 -21.11 -13.01
CA GLU A 471 -10.54 -21.35 -13.30
C GLU A 471 -11.34 -21.59 -12.02
N LYS A 472 -10.78 -22.31 -11.05
CA LYS A 472 -11.45 -22.50 -9.74
C LYS A 472 -11.63 -21.20 -8.99
N ALA A 473 -10.66 -20.29 -9.05
CA ALA A 473 -10.76 -18.97 -8.43
C ALA A 473 -11.76 -18.05 -9.15
N LYS A 474 -12.02 -18.26 -10.45
CA LYS A 474 -13.11 -17.56 -11.15
C LYS A 474 -14.50 -18.06 -10.71
N GLU A 475 -14.64 -19.36 -10.47
CA GLU A 475 -15.88 -19.95 -9.94
C GLU A 475 -16.14 -19.52 -8.47
N HIS A 476 -15.07 -19.38 -7.69
CA HIS A 476 -15.09 -19.03 -6.28
C HIS A 476 -14.24 -17.78 -6.05
N ALA A 477 -14.86 -16.60 -6.19
CA ALA A 477 -14.15 -15.32 -6.15
C ALA A 477 -13.41 -15.09 -4.81
N GLU A 478 -13.84 -15.74 -3.74
CA GLU A 478 -13.15 -15.73 -2.44
C GLU A 478 -11.70 -16.23 -2.56
N LEU A 479 -11.44 -17.20 -3.43
CA LEU A 479 -10.10 -17.78 -3.62
C LEU A 479 -9.12 -16.82 -4.28
N ILE A 480 -9.60 -15.77 -4.96
CA ILE A 480 -8.71 -14.85 -5.68
C ILE A 480 -7.79 -14.14 -4.68
N HIS A 481 -8.35 -13.61 -3.60
CA HIS A 481 -7.55 -12.96 -2.57
C HIS A 481 -6.87 -13.98 -1.67
N LEU A 482 -7.57 -15.04 -1.25
CA LEU A 482 -7.01 -16.09 -0.39
C LEU A 482 -5.79 -16.78 -1.00
N LEU A 483 -5.68 -16.86 -2.33
CA LEU A 483 -4.55 -17.48 -3.02
C LEU A 483 -3.59 -16.46 -3.66
N GLU A 484 -3.74 -15.17 -3.35
CA GLU A 484 -2.95 -14.06 -3.89
C GLU A 484 -2.94 -13.95 -5.43
N LEU A 485 -4.01 -14.35 -6.10
CA LEU A 485 -4.09 -14.45 -7.56
C LEU A 485 -4.28 -13.11 -8.28
N HIS A 486 -4.24 -11.98 -7.59
CA HIS A 486 -4.45 -10.63 -8.16
C HIS A 486 -3.57 -10.34 -9.38
N HIS A 487 -2.36 -10.88 -9.44
CA HIS A 487 -1.44 -10.72 -10.57
C HIS A 487 -1.91 -11.44 -11.85
N HIS A 488 -2.75 -12.48 -11.74
CA HIS A 488 -3.42 -13.10 -12.89
C HIS A 488 -4.69 -12.36 -13.32
N PHE A 489 -5.13 -11.42 -12.50
CA PHE A 489 -6.30 -10.61 -12.74
C PHE A 489 -5.93 -9.14 -12.51
N GLU A 490 -5.07 -8.57 -13.36
CA GLU A 490 -4.61 -7.17 -13.25
C GLU A 490 -5.77 -6.15 -13.13
N TYR A 491 -6.98 -6.53 -13.56
CA TYR A 491 -8.22 -5.74 -13.41
C TYR A 491 -8.89 -5.84 -12.02
N LEU A 492 -8.50 -6.76 -11.15
CA LEU A 492 -9.07 -7.01 -9.81
C LEU A 492 -8.32 -6.31 -8.67
N ALA A 493 -7.09 -5.84 -8.88
CA ALA A 493 -6.30 -5.21 -7.83
C ALA A 493 -7.04 -3.98 -7.24
N PRO A 494 -7.29 -3.94 -5.93
CA PRO A 494 -7.70 -2.73 -5.24
C PRO A 494 -6.65 -1.63 -5.42
N TYR A 495 -7.08 -0.37 -5.40
CA TYR A 495 -6.23 0.83 -5.52
C TYR A 495 -5.00 0.85 -4.59
N THR A 496 -5.02 0.08 -3.49
CA THR A 496 -3.95 -0.10 -2.51
C THR A 496 -2.83 -1.06 -2.97
N GLN A 497 -3.15 -2.18 -3.62
CA GLN A 497 -2.14 -3.11 -4.14
C GLN A 497 -1.39 -2.58 -5.36
N ALA A 498 -1.94 -1.61 -6.09
CA ALA A 498 -1.17 -0.88 -7.12
C ALA A 498 0.07 -0.18 -6.55
N ARG A 499 0.09 0.14 -5.24
CA ARG A 499 1.27 0.70 -4.54
C ARG A 499 2.21 -0.36 -3.95
N SER A 500 1.72 -1.56 -3.60
CA SER A 500 2.57 -2.64 -3.08
C SER A 500 3.13 -3.54 -4.19
N ALA A 501 2.46 -3.64 -5.34
CA ALA A 501 2.96 -4.32 -6.53
C ALA A 501 4.28 -3.70 -7.01
N GLU A 502 4.48 -2.39 -6.83
CA GLU A 502 5.79 -1.73 -7.07
C GLU A 502 6.89 -2.16 -6.08
N LYS A 503 6.54 -2.67 -4.89
CA LYS A 503 7.50 -3.21 -3.91
C LYS A 503 7.75 -4.71 -4.09
N SER A 504 6.73 -5.51 -4.39
CA SER A 504 6.89 -6.95 -4.69
C SER A 504 7.47 -7.23 -6.08
N LEU A 505 7.46 -6.24 -7.00
CA LEU A 505 8.25 -6.23 -8.23
C LEU A 505 9.66 -5.65 -8.05
N MET A 506 10.22 -5.62 -6.83
CA MET A 506 11.67 -5.70 -6.74
C MET A 506 12.09 -7.07 -7.24
N LYS A 507 12.32 -7.17 -8.56
CA LYS A 507 13.16 -8.22 -9.13
C LYS A 507 14.35 -8.36 -8.18
N PRO A 508 14.66 -9.56 -7.64
CA PRO A 508 15.88 -9.75 -6.88
C PRO A 508 17.00 -9.18 -7.75
N THR A 509 17.66 -8.14 -7.24
CA THR A 509 18.70 -7.46 -8.01
C THR A 509 19.79 -8.49 -8.16
N THR A 510 19.82 -9.16 -9.30
CA THR A 510 20.84 -10.14 -9.62
C THR A 510 22.11 -9.33 -9.74
N LYS A 511 22.91 -9.29 -8.67
CA LYS A 511 24.28 -8.79 -8.74
C LYS A 511 25.03 -9.78 -9.63
N ARG A 512 25.07 -9.49 -10.93
CA ARG A 512 26.02 -10.09 -11.84
C ARG A 512 27.24 -9.18 -11.86
N ASP A 513 28.41 -9.76 -11.66
CA ASP A 513 29.64 -9.06 -11.99
C ASP A 513 29.65 -8.79 -13.49
N SER A 514 29.54 -7.52 -13.84
CA SER A 514 29.74 -7.03 -15.20
C SER A 514 31.15 -6.49 -15.27
N SER A 515 32.07 -7.27 -15.84
CA SER A 515 33.33 -6.72 -16.33
C SER A 515 33.10 -6.15 -17.72
N THR A 516 33.29 -4.85 -17.87
CA THR A 516 33.40 -4.22 -19.18
C THR A 516 34.88 -4.13 -19.49
N GLN A 517 35.34 -4.87 -20.50
CA GLN A 517 36.65 -4.60 -21.08
C GLN A 517 36.58 -3.19 -21.68
N THR A 518 37.51 -2.31 -21.32
CA THR A 518 37.56 -0.95 -21.86
C THR A 518 37.51 -1.03 -23.38
N ASP A 519 36.42 -0.55 -23.99
CA ASP A 519 36.28 -0.55 -25.44
C ASP A 519 37.44 0.26 -26.03
N THR A 520 38.34 -0.42 -26.74
CA THR A 520 39.49 0.21 -27.41
C THR A 520 39.06 1.09 -28.59
N HIS A 521 37.79 1.00 -29.00
CA HIS A 521 37.20 1.76 -30.09
C HIS A 521 35.80 2.27 -29.73
N ILE A 522 35.74 3.39 -29.00
CA ILE A 522 34.49 4.11 -28.77
C ILE A 522 33.98 4.60 -30.13
N LEU A 523 32.93 3.98 -30.65
CA LEU A 523 32.22 4.49 -31.82
C LEU A 523 31.57 5.83 -31.45
N PRO A 524 31.65 6.85 -32.31
CA PRO A 524 30.98 8.13 -32.04
C PRO A 524 29.47 7.89 -31.87
N PRO A 525 28.81 8.60 -30.94
CA PRO A 525 27.40 8.38 -30.63
C PRO A 525 26.55 8.51 -31.89
N SER A 526 25.87 7.43 -32.25
CA SER A 526 24.87 7.42 -33.33
C SER A 526 23.65 8.24 -32.89
N ILE A 527 23.67 9.54 -33.18
CA ILE A 527 22.48 10.39 -33.03
C ILE A 527 21.53 10.02 -34.17
N VAL A 528 20.53 9.21 -33.85
CA VAL A 528 19.42 8.93 -34.75
C VAL A 528 18.57 10.20 -34.84
N LYS A 529 18.84 11.05 -35.84
CA LYS A 529 18.14 12.34 -36.05
C LYS A 529 16.64 12.19 -36.28
N SER A 530 16.15 10.98 -36.55
CA SER A 530 14.73 10.65 -36.70
C SER A 530 14.05 10.22 -35.40
N TYR A 531 14.80 10.10 -34.30
CA TYR A 531 14.25 9.73 -33.00
C TYR A 531 13.54 10.92 -32.36
N GLU A 532 12.26 10.74 -32.03
CA GLU A 532 11.46 11.69 -31.24
C GLU A 532 11.01 11.01 -29.96
N TRP A 533 11.26 11.64 -28.81
CA TRP A 533 10.81 11.13 -27.51
C TRP A 533 9.39 11.58 -27.16
N ASN A 534 8.86 12.61 -27.84
CA ASN A 534 7.57 13.20 -27.54
C ASN A 534 6.43 12.45 -28.27
N GLU A 535 5.54 11.84 -27.49
CA GLU A 535 4.43 11.04 -27.99
C GLU A 535 3.45 11.83 -28.88
N TRP A 536 3.24 13.12 -28.60
CA TRP A 536 2.35 13.98 -29.39
C TRP A 536 2.95 14.34 -30.75
N GLU A 537 4.26 14.46 -30.83
CA GLU A 537 5.02 14.62 -32.08
C GLU A 537 4.88 13.37 -32.96
N LEU A 538 5.03 12.18 -32.38
CA LEU A 538 4.83 10.90 -33.07
C LEU A 538 3.40 10.76 -33.60
N ARG A 539 2.39 11.10 -32.79
CA ARG A 539 0.98 11.11 -33.22
C ARG A 539 0.73 12.08 -34.39
N ARG A 540 1.31 13.29 -34.35
CA ARG A 540 1.22 14.24 -35.48
C ARG A 540 1.87 13.69 -36.75
N LYS A 541 3.06 13.08 -36.65
CA LYS A 541 3.75 12.46 -37.79
C LYS A 541 2.93 11.29 -38.38
N ALA A 542 2.34 10.46 -37.53
CA ALA A 542 1.45 9.37 -37.95
C ALA A 542 0.19 9.89 -38.69
N ILE A 543 -0.44 10.95 -38.18
CA ILE A 543 -1.59 11.58 -38.86
C ILE A 543 -1.16 12.15 -40.22
N LYS A 544 0.02 12.76 -40.32
CA LYS A 544 0.56 13.30 -41.58
C LYS A 544 0.79 12.19 -42.61
N LEU A 545 1.33 11.04 -42.19
CA LEU A 545 1.50 9.85 -43.02
C LEU A 545 0.17 9.24 -43.45
N ALA A 546 -0.81 9.15 -42.53
CA ALA A 546 -2.16 8.67 -42.86
C ALA A 546 -2.86 9.59 -43.88
N ASN A 547 -2.68 10.90 -43.74
CA ASN A 547 -3.18 11.87 -44.71
C ASN A 547 -2.52 11.73 -46.07
N LEU A 548 -1.20 11.47 -46.14
CA LEU A 548 -0.49 11.19 -47.39
C LEU A 548 -1.05 9.97 -48.13
N ARG A 549 -1.47 8.91 -47.42
CA ARG A 549 -2.12 7.74 -48.06
C ARG A 549 -3.43 8.07 -48.77
N ARG A 550 -4.09 9.17 -48.40
CA ARG A 550 -5.34 9.64 -49.03
C ARG A 550 -5.10 10.71 -50.11
N LYS A 551 -3.85 11.10 -50.38
CA LYS A 551 -3.51 12.04 -51.45
C LYS A 551 -3.13 11.22 -52.69
N LEU A 552 -3.86 11.41 -53.79
CA LEU A 552 -3.51 10.89 -55.10
C LEU A 552 -2.38 11.75 -55.68
N THR A 553 -1.24 11.14 -55.97
CA THR A 553 -0.11 11.80 -56.65
C THR A 553 -0.41 11.90 -58.14
N HIS A 554 -0.36 13.12 -58.69
CA HIS A 554 -0.64 13.36 -60.12
C HIS A 554 0.59 13.18 -61.02
N ALA A 555 1.78 12.95 -60.43
CA ALA A 555 3.02 12.62 -61.13
C ALA A 555 3.98 11.90 -60.16
N MET A 556 4.75 10.94 -60.68
CA MET A 556 5.74 10.18 -59.92
C MET A 556 7.13 10.44 -60.54
N GLN A 557 7.94 11.29 -59.89
CA GLN A 557 9.38 11.28 -60.11
C GLN A 557 10.02 10.48 -58.96
N THR A 558 10.70 9.40 -59.31
CA THR A 558 11.62 8.67 -58.43
C THR A 558 13.01 9.31 -58.49
N ASP A 559 13.86 9.04 -57.50
CA ASP A 559 15.27 9.52 -57.48
C ASP A 559 16.04 9.12 -58.77
N LEU A 560 15.67 8.01 -59.40
CA LEU A 560 16.24 7.54 -60.68
C LEU A 560 15.77 8.34 -61.91
N SER A 561 14.74 9.17 -61.76
CA SER A 561 14.09 9.93 -62.85
C SER A 561 14.33 11.44 -62.79
N HIS A 562 15.02 11.94 -61.75
CA HIS A 562 15.21 13.37 -61.52
C HIS A 562 16.35 13.98 -62.39
N LEU A 563 17.06 13.18 -63.21
CA LEU A 563 18.25 13.64 -63.95
C LEU A 563 18.38 13.13 -65.39
N ARG A 564 17.27 12.75 -66.07
CA ARG A 564 17.32 12.59 -67.54
C ARG A 564 17.19 13.94 -68.22
N ARG A 565 18.32 14.61 -68.44
CA ARG A 565 18.49 15.65 -69.46
C ARG A 565 19.46 15.15 -70.52
N GLU A 566 19.06 15.24 -71.78
CA GLU A 566 19.93 15.05 -72.93
C GLU A 566 21.03 16.15 -72.96
N ASN A 567 22.25 15.70 -73.29
CA ASN A 567 23.53 16.39 -73.47
C ASN A 567 23.55 17.93 -73.63
N SER A 568 24.44 18.62 -72.90
CA SER A 568 25.82 18.93 -73.36
C SER A 568 26.60 19.81 -72.35
N THR A 569 27.83 19.36 -72.08
CA THR A 569 29.02 19.97 -71.44
C THR A 569 29.02 21.44 -70.99
N GLN A 570 29.37 21.65 -69.71
CA GLN A 570 30.58 22.39 -69.29
C GLN A 570 30.90 22.04 -67.82
N VAL A 571 32.12 21.54 -67.59
CA VAL A 571 32.63 21.14 -66.27
C VAL A 571 33.18 22.37 -65.55
N TYR A 572 32.68 22.66 -64.36
CA TYR A 572 33.39 23.47 -63.36
C TYR A 572 33.73 22.56 -62.17
N LEU A 573 35.02 22.33 -61.95
CA LEU A 573 35.49 21.58 -60.79
C LEU A 573 35.26 22.39 -59.50
N PRO A 574 34.92 21.75 -58.37
CA PRO A 574 34.76 22.43 -57.09
C PRO A 574 36.06 23.10 -56.65
N LYS A 575 35.98 24.36 -56.20
CA LYS A 575 37.11 25.04 -55.53
C LYS A 575 37.27 24.52 -54.12
N ASP A 576 38.52 24.31 -53.71
CA ASP A 576 38.88 24.07 -52.31
C ASP A 576 38.50 25.28 -51.45
N VAL A 577 37.58 25.07 -50.51
CA VAL A 577 37.21 26.07 -49.50
C VAL A 577 37.82 25.64 -48.17
N SER A 578 38.77 26.42 -47.69
CA SER A 578 39.31 26.29 -46.33
C SER A 578 38.29 26.84 -45.32
N THR A 579 38.10 26.10 -44.23
CA THR A 579 37.18 26.45 -43.15
C THR A 579 37.84 27.45 -42.20
N GLN A 580 37.30 28.67 -42.08
CA GLN A 580 37.56 29.53 -40.91
C GLN A 580 36.46 29.29 -39.87
N THR A 581 36.86 28.94 -38.66
CA THR A 581 35.98 28.81 -37.50
C THR A 581 35.37 30.16 -37.15
N LYS A 582 34.04 30.25 -37.18
CA LYS A 582 33.30 31.46 -36.79
C LYS A 582 33.41 31.66 -35.27
N ARG A 583 33.93 32.80 -34.83
CA ARG A 583 33.88 33.24 -33.42
C ARG A 583 32.60 34.07 -33.25
N GLU A 584 31.63 33.56 -32.50
CA GLU A 584 30.46 34.36 -32.12
C GLU A 584 30.81 35.25 -30.93
N ASN A 585 30.83 36.57 -31.16
CA ASN A 585 30.71 37.56 -30.09
C ASN A 585 29.23 37.94 -30.01
N SER A 586 28.55 37.61 -28.93
CA SER A 586 27.23 38.17 -28.64
C SER A 586 27.40 39.52 -27.95
N SER A 587 26.74 40.55 -28.47
CA SER A 587 26.55 41.80 -27.74
C SER A 587 25.31 41.63 -26.86
N ASN A 588 25.48 41.73 -25.53
CA ASN A 588 24.36 41.80 -24.60
C ASN A 588 23.59 43.10 -24.89
N VAL A 589 22.48 43.00 -25.61
CA VAL A 589 21.50 44.08 -25.74
C VAL A 589 20.39 43.89 -24.70
N PRO A 590 19.94 44.97 -24.03
CA PRO A 590 18.88 44.86 -23.04
C PRO A 590 17.61 44.32 -23.68
N ARG A 591 16.93 43.40 -22.99
CA ARG A 591 15.69 42.79 -23.49
C ARG A 591 14.55 43.81 -23.40
N PRO A 592 13.90 44.15 -24.52
CA PRO A 592 12.85 45.15 -24.50
C PRO A 592 11.63 44.66 -23.70
N GLN A 593 11.23 45.43 -22.69
CA GLN A 593 10.03 45.16 -21.88
C GLN A 593 8.97 46.21 -22.17
N ILE A 594 7.94 45.81 -22.90
CA ILE A 594 6.86 46.71 -23.32
C ILE A 594 5.60 46.36 -22.55
N PHE A 595 5.05 47.35 -21.85
CA PHE A 595 3.77 47.25 -21.17
C PHE A 595 2.64 47.85 -22.01
N LEU A 596 1.56 47.08 -22.17
CA LEU A 596 0.36 47.49 -22.92
C LEU A 596 -0.82 47.61 -21.95
N ALA A 597 -1.39 48.80 -21.85
CA ALA A 597 -2.55 49.10 -21.00
C ALA A 597 -3.77 49.54 -21.82
N GLY A 598 -4.97 49.34 -21.27
CA GLY A 598 -6.23 49.79 -21.89
C GLY A 598 -6.91 48.77 -22.81
N LEU A 599 -6.46 47.51 -22.83
CA LEU A 599 -7.04 46.44 -23.65
C LEU A 599 -8.21 45.68 -22.97
N ARG A 600 -8.46 45.92 -21.67
CA ARG A 600 -9.63 45.35 -20.97
C ARG A 600 -10.78 46.34 -21.09
N GLY A 601 -11.72 46.07 -22.00
CA GLY A 601 -12.87 46.92 -22.30
C GLY A 601 -13.78 47.10 -21.09
N GLY A 602 -13.98 48.36 -20.68
CA GLY A 602 -15.04 48.79 -19.76
C GLY A 602 -16.14 49.52 -20.52
N SER A 603 -17.37 49.38 -20.06
CA SER A 603 -18.56 49.95 -20.67
C SER A 603 -18.47 51.48 -20.72
N SER A 604 -18.65 52.05 -21.90
CA SER A 604 -18.77 53.49 -22.20
C SER A 604 -17.50 54.36 -22.18
N ALA A 605 -16.49 53.99 -22.98
CA ALA A 605 -15.73 54.91 -23.86
C ALA A 605 -14.81 54.09 -24.79
N ALA A 606 -14.49 54.60 -26.00
CA ALA A 606 -13.62 53.93 -26.95
C ALA A 606 -12.26 53.58 -26.33
N THR A 607 -11.89 52.29 -26.35
CA THR A 607 -10.64 51.78 -25.77
C THR A 607 -9.43 52.35 -26.50
N ARG A 608 -8.64 53.19 -25.81
CA ARG A 608 -7.38 53.75 -26.33
C ARG A 608 -6.22 52.94 -25.77
N MET A 609 -5.54 52.16 -26.62
CA MET A 609 -4.35 51.41 -26.24
C MET A 609 -3.19 52.37 -25.96
N VAL A 610 -2.56 52.22 -24.79
CA VAL A 610 -1.33 52.94 -24.44
C VAL A 610 -0.19 51.93 -24.35
N LYS A 611 0.85 52.16 -25.15
CA LYS A 611 2.09 51.38 -25.16
C LYS A 611 3.17 52.17 -24.43
N VAL A 612 3.74 51.58 -23.38
CA VAL A 612 4.84 52.17 -22.61
C VAL A 612 6.03 51.23 -22.68
N ASP A 613 7.19 51.77 -23.04
CA ASP A 613 8.45 51.04 -23.02
C ASP A 613 9.10 51.19 -21.64
N LEU A 614 9.36 50.06 -20.98
CA LEU A 614 9.95 49.96 -19.65
C LEU A 614 11.33 49.31 -19.69
N THR A 615 11.96 49.26 -20.86
CA THR A 615 13.29 48.65 -21.03
C THR A 615 14.33 49.39 -20.19
N ARG A 616 14.94 48.69 -19.24
CA ARG A 616 15.99 49.24 -18.38
C ARG A 616 17.38 49.06 -19.01
N PRO A 617 18.32 50.00 -18.80
CA PRO A 617 19.72 49.81 -19.14
C PRO A 617 20.33 48.63 -18.37
N ILE A 618 21.30 47.94 -18.97
CA ILE A 618 21.93 46.73 -18.39
C ILE A 618 22.64 47.02 -17.05
N ASP A 619 23.05 48.27 -16.83
CA ASP A 619 23.80 48.67 -15.63
C ASP A 619 22.92 48.81 -14.36
N GLU A 620 21.59 48.65 -14.49
CA GLU A 620 20.61 48.78 -13.39
C GLU A 620 19.92 47.45 -13.00
N THR A 621 20.34 46.31 -13.57
CA THR A 621 19.87 44.95 -13.25
C THR A 621 20.99 44.09 -12.71
#